data_AF-A0A2V2SMF3-F1
#
_entry.id   AF-A0A2V2SMF3-F1
#
_cell.length_a   1.000
_cell.length_b   1.000
_cell.length_c   1.000
_cell.angle_alpha   90.00
_cell.angle_beta   90.00
_cell.angle_gamma   90.00
#
_symmetry.space_group_name_H-M   'P 1'
#
loop_
_entity.id
_entity.type
_entity.pdbx_description
1 polymer ?
#
loop_
_entity_poly.entity_id
_entity_poly.type
_entity_poly.pdbx_seq_one_letter_code
_entity_poly.pdbx_strand_id
1 'polypeptide(L)'
;MTHEAPQAAPRRSSIFRNWLSLTGLVVVVGSLFSFFLLLLLDTMAPFANPYVGILTYLVAPGFLFIGLCLAGFGAFLRHRQIVRTSGSLPPLRIDLTRLRDRRMLSLFVLGSVLFLLITAIASYQTYHFTESVQFCGQACHSVMKPEFVTYTHSPHARVACAECHIGKGASWYVRSKLSGTYQVYATTFNKFPRPIPTPVKNLRPAQETCEECHWPKKFVGNLEHTFTSFLGDETNTQFTVRMLINVGGGDPTHGPEGGIHWHMNVRNKIEYIASDEARQKIPYVRITDAQGVVTEFRSHNFTNCVTESGLRRMDCMDCHNRPAHRYQTPDSAVNLAMALGKIDRQLPYIKTNALFALTRAYTNEVQALQGIATILDQRYPDNPKIRPVIDAVQQIYSDNFFPEMKASWRVYPDNIGHKDWPGCFRCHDGAHKTADGKRTIKANDCNACHTILAQGNGKELDQLSPNGQKFRHPADEVDGACNDCHNGGL
;
A
#
# COMPACT_ATOMS: atom_id res chain seq x y z
N MET A 1 -84.77 17.43 38.43
CA MET A 1 -83.82 17.71 37.34
C MET A 1 -82.42 17.48 37.88
N THR A 2 -81.87 16.28 37.68
CA THR A 2 -80.51 15.91 38.08
C THR A 2 -79.63 15.97 36.83
N HIS A 3 -78.71 16.93 36.78
CA HIS A 3 -77.70 17.01 35.73
C HIS A 3 -76.63 15.93 35.96
N GLU A 4 -76.62 14.91 35.12
CA GLU A 4 -75.49 13.99 34.98
C GLU A 4 -74.30 14.72 34.37
N ALA A 5 -73.14 14.65 35.05
CA ALA A 5 -71.87 15.11 34.49
C ALA A 5 -71.40 14.14 33.38
N PRO A 6 -70.82 14.64 32.27
CA PRO A 6 -70.38 13.77 31.20
C PRO A 6 -69.16 12.94 31.63
N GLN A 7 -69.26 11.61 31.52
CA GLN A 7 -68.14 10.70 31.70
C GLN A 7 -67.06 11.01 30.64
N ALA A 8 -65.84 11.31 31.11
CA ALA A 8 -64.70 11.54 30.25
C ALA A 8 -64.33 10.25 29.49
N ALA A 9 -64.32 10.33 28.16
CA ALA A 9 -63.98 9.20 27.28
C ALA A 9 -62.60 8.59 27.63
N PRO A 10 -62.45 7.25 27.55
CA PRO A 10 -61.17 6.59 27.83
C PRO A 10 -60.11 7.07 26.84
N ARG A 11 -59.06 7.74 27.34
CA ARG A 11 -57.92 8.19 26.53
C ARG A 11 -57.22 6.96 25.94
N ARG A 12 -57.38 6.76 24.63
CA ARG A 12 -56.68 5.71 23.86
C ARG A 12 -55.18 5.77 24.18
N SER A 13 -54.63 4.68 24.72
CA SER A 13 -53.20 4.58 24.98
C SER A 13 -52.46 4.57 23.65
N SER A 14 -51.57 5.56 23.44
CA SER A 14 -50.78 5.63 22.20
C SER A 14 -49.95 4.36 22.03
N ILE A 15 -50.06 3.73 20.87
CA ILE A 15 -49.45 2.45 20.50
C ILE A 15 -47.92 2.52 20.66
N PHE A 16 -47.31 3.69 20.43
CA PHE A 16 -45.88 3.97 20.55
C PHE A 16 -45.34 4.09 22.00
N ARG A 17 -46.20 4.11 23.04
CA ARG A 17 -45.76 4.16 24.45
C ARG A 17 -45.29 2.82 25.02
N ASN A 18 -44.33 2.18 24.36
CA ASN A 18 -43.66 0.97 24.85
C ASN A 18 -42.14 1.15 24.80
N TRP A 19 -41.41 0.41 25.64
CA TRP A 19 -39.95 0.52 25.75
C TRP A 19 -39.25 0.34 24.41
N LEU A 20 -39.69 -0.62 23.59
CA LEU A 20 -39.08 -0.87 22.28
C LEU A 20 -39.28 0.30 21.31
N SER A 21 -40.49 0.89 21.28
CA SER A 21 -40.77 2.06 20.46
C SER A 21 -40.06 3.33 20.95
N LEU A 22 -39.90 3.48 22.27
CA LEU A 22 -39.16 4.59 22.86
C LEU A 22 -37.67 4.48 22.57
N THR A 23 -37.07 3.29 22.69
CA THR A 23 -35.69 3.03 22.29
C THR A 23 -35.50 3.33 20.80
N GLY A 24 -36.42 2.87 19.94
CA GLY A 24 -36.39 3.20 18.51
C GLY A 24 -36.43 4.71 18.25
N LEU A 25 -37.30 5.44 18.96
CA LEU A 25 -37.42 6.90 18.82
C LEU A 25 -36.17 7.65 19.32
N VAL A 26 -35.52 7.17 20.38
CA VAL A 26 -34.24 7.71 20.86
C VAL A 26 -33.14 7.50 19.81
N VAL A 27 -33.09 6.33 19.18
CA VAL A 27 -32.16 6.05 18.08
C VAL A 27 -32.45 6.96 16.89
N VAL A 28 -33.71 7.20 16.53
CA VAL A 28 -34.09 8.14 15.46
C VAL A 28 -33.61 9.55 15.74
N VAL A 29 -33.92 10.10 16.92
CA VAL A 29 -33.50 11.45 17.31
C VAL A 29 -31.98 11.55 17.35
N GLY A 30 -31.31 10.53 17.88
CA GLY A 30 -29.86 10.49 17.90
C GLY A 30 -29.22 10.41 16.53
N SER A 31 -29.80 9.64 15.61
CA SER A 31 -29.34 9.53 14.23
C SER A 31 -29.52 10.83 13.47
N LEU A 32 -30.64 11.54 13.66
CA LEU A 32 -30.86 12.87 13.08
C LEU A 32 -29.88 13.89 13.65
N PHE A 33 -29.66 13.88 14.97
CA PHE A 33 -28.67 14.76 15.59
C PHE A 33 -27.26 14.49 15.04
N SER A 34 -26.84 13.23 14.98
CA SER A 34 -25.55 12.86 14.39
C SER A 34 -25.46 13.23 12.91
N PHE A 35 -26.54 13.06 12.12
CA PHE A 35 -26.60 13.50 10.73
C PHE A 35 -26.34 15.00 10.59
N PHE A 36 -27.07 15.83 11.34
CA PHE A 36 -26.91 17.29 11.27
C PHE A 36 -25.56 17.76 11.82
N LEU A 37 -25.04 17.12 12.87
CA LEU A 37 -23.71 17.42 13.41
C LEU A 37 -22.62 17.11 12.38
N LEU A 38 -22.67 15.92 11.77
CA LEU A 38 -21.69 15.52 10.76
C LEU A 38 -21.81 16.38 9.50
N LEU A 39 -23.03 16.75 9.07
CA LEU A 39 -23.25 17.69 7.98
C LEU A 39 -22.64 19.07 8.28
N LEU A 40 -22.82 19.58 9.50
CA LEU A 40 -22.21 20.84 9.92
C LEU A 40 -20.68 20.75 9.87
N LEU A 41 -20.10 19.67 10.40
CA LEU A 41 -18.66 19.43 10.33
C LEU A 41 -18.15 19.34 8.89
N ASP A 42 -18.88 18.70 7.99
CA ASP A 42 -18.56 18.61 6.56
C ASP A 42 -18.50 20.00 5.91
N THR A 43 -19.49 20.86 6.20
CA THR A 43 -19.56 22.22 5.63
C THR A 43 -18.51 23.19 6.20
N MET A 44 -18.04 22.97 7.42
CA MET A 44 -17.06 23.83 8.08
C MET A 44 -15.61 23.34 7.91
N ALA A 45 -15.42 22.11 7.42
CA ALA A 45 -14.09 21.56 7.22
C ALA A 45 -13.39 22.27 6.05
N PRO A 46 -12.16 22.79 6.23
CA PRO A 46 -11.40 23.44 5.15
C PRO A 46 -10.99 22.46 4.03
N PHE A 47 -11.14 21.15 4.25
CA PHE A 47 -10.88 20.11 3.26
C PHE A 47 -12.05 19.11 3.23
N ALA A 48 -12.52 18.76 2.03
CA ALA A 48 -13.53 17.73 1.84
C ALA A 48 -12.98 16.36 2.24
N ASN A 49 -13.48 15.80 3.34
CA ASN A 49 -13.17 14.44 3.76
C ASN A 49 -14.26 13.51 3.22
N PRO A 50 -13.98 12.65 2.21
CA PRO A 50 -14.97 11.75 1.60
C PRO A 50 -15.69 10.85 2.61
N TYR A 51 -15.08 10.63 3.77
CA TYR A 51 -15.57 9.75 4.83
C TYR A 51 -16.54 10.43 5.79
N VAL A 52 -16.48 11.76 5.94
CA VAL A 52 -17.57 12.51 6.58
C VAL A 52 -18.84 12.33 5.76
N GLY A 53 -18.73 12.37 4.43
CA GLY A 53 -19.83 12.01 3.54
C GLY A 53 -20.37 10.59 3.76
N ILE A 54 -19.52 9.58 3.93
CA ILE A 54 -19.97 8.20 4.20
C ILE A 54 -20.73 8.10 5.53
N LEU A 55 -20.17 8.66 6.60
CA LEU A 55 -20.81 8.62 7.92
C LEU A 55 -22.14 9.39 7.92
N THR A 56 -22.17 10.52 7.23
CA THR A 56 -23.36 11.39 7.11
C THR A 56 -24.43 10.77 6.22
N TYR A 57 -24.08 10.29 5.03
CA TYR A 57 -25.07 9.88 4.02
C TYR A 57 -25.37 8.38 4.00
N LEU A 58 -24.60 7.54 4.71
CA LEU A 58 -24.82 6.10 4.75
C LEU A 58 -25.04 5.57 6.18
N VAL A 59 -24.16 5.88 7.11
CA VAL A 59 -24.24 5.32 8.48
C VAL A 59 -25.36 5.97 9.30
N ALA A 60 -25.45 7.30 9.33
CA ALA A 60 -26.50 8.00 10.08
C ALA A 60 -27.92 7.65 9.55
N PRO A 61 -28.18 7.61 8.23
CA PRO A 61 -29.44 7.10 7.69
C PRO A 61 -29.68 5.62 8.04
N GLY A 62 -28.65 4.77 8.06
CA GLY A 62 -28.77 3.38 8.49
C GLY A 62 -29.33 3.24 9.91
N PHE A 63 -28.77 3.99 10.87
CA PHE A 63 -29.31 4.00 12.24
C PHE A 63 -30.69 4.66 12.33
N LEU A 64 -30.98 5.67 11.50
CA LEU A 64 -32.33 6.25 11.39
C LEU A 64 -33.35 5.17 10.98
N PHE A 65 -33.07 4.38 9.93
CA PHE A 65 -33.95 3.30 9.49
C PHE A 65 -34.10 2.20 10.53
N ILE A 66 -33.02 1.79 11.19
CA ILE A 66 -33.07 0.81 12.30
C ILE A 66 -33.95 1.35 13.45
N GLY A 67 -33.77 2.61 13.82
CA GLY A 67 -34.58 3.28 14.84
C GLY A 67 -36.06 3.32 14.47
N LEU A 68 -36.39 3.65 13.21
CA LEU A 68 -37.75 3.64 12.69
C LEU A 68 -38.35 2.22 12.67
N CYS A 69 -37.56 1.21 12.30
CA CYS A 69 -37.97 -0.19 12.34
C CYS A 69 -38.26 -0.66 13.77
N LEU A 70 -37.40 -0.33 14.73
CA LEU A 70 -37.63 -0.61 16.16
C LEU A 70 -38.88 0.13 16.68
N ALA A 71 -39.06 1.39 16.28
CA ALA A 71 -40.23 2.19 16.61
C ALA A 71 -41.53 1.55 16.11
N GLY A 72 -41.56 1.16 14.84
CA GLY A 72 -42.68 0.51 14.17
C GLY A 72 -42.93 -0.91 14.70
N PHE A 73 -41.89 -1.70 14.92
CA PHE A 73 -42.01 -3.07 15.43
C PHE A 73 -42.52 -3.10 16.87
N GLY A 74 -42.04 -2.19 17.73
CA GLY A 74 -42.60 -2.01 19.08
C GLY A 74 -44.07 -1.62 19.05
N ALA A 75 -44.46 -0.75 18.12
CA ALA A 75 -45.84 -0.34 17.94
C ALA A 75 -46.71 -1.51 17.44
N PHE A 76 -46.21 -2.30 16.49
CA PHE A 76 -46.88 -3.48 15.97
C PHE A 76 -47.09 -4.56 17.04
N LEU A 77 -46.06 -4.91 17.81
CA LEU A 77 -46.16 -5.87 18.91
C LEU A 77 -47.18 -5.42 19.96
N ARG A 78 -47.20 -4.13 20.28
CA ARG A 78 -48.16 -3.56 21.23
C ARG A 78 -49.58 -3.56 20.69
N HIS A 79 -49.77 -3.23 19.42
CA HIS A 79 -51.06 -3.32 18.76
C HIS A 79 -51.58 -4.78 18.80
N ARG A 80 -50.72 -5.74 18.47
CA ARG A 80 -51.07 -7.17 18.49
C ARG A 80 -51.38 -7.69 19.90
N GLN A 81 -50.71 -7.16 20.93
CA GLN A 81 -51.04 -7.45 22.33
C GLN A 81 -52.41 -6.87 22.71
N ILE A 82 -52.68 -5.59 22.42
CA ILE A 82 -53.96 -4.92 22.72
C ILE A 82 -55.15 -5.64 22.07
N VAL A 83 -54.99 -6.10 20.82
CA VAL A 83 -56.02 -6.87 20.10
C VAL A 83 -56.23 -8.27 20.70
N ARG A 84 -55.19 -8.88 21.30
CA ARG A 84 -55.26 -10.22 21.89
C ARG A 84 -55.79 -10.27 23.32
N THR A 85 -55.55 -9.23 24.13
CA THR A 85 -55.90 -9.25 25.56
C THR A 85 -57.15 -8.45 25.93
N SER A 86 -57.87 -7.86 24.95
CA SER A 86 -59.13 -7.11 25.16
C SER A 86 -59.08 -6.10 26.33
N GLY A 87 -57.89 -5.57 26.65
CA GLY A 87 -57.65 -4.83 27.88
C GLY A 87 -56.59 -3.76 27.70
N SER A 88 -56.82 -2.58 28.29
CA SER A 88 -55.88 -1.47 28.27
C SER A 88 -54.67 -1.78 29.15
N LEU A 89 -53.52 -2.05 28.53
CA LEU A 89 -52.24 -2.10 29.24
C LEU A 89 -51.98 -0.77 29.98
N PRO A 90 -51.39 -0.79 31.18
CA PRO A 90 -51.12 0.44 31.94
C PRO A 90 -50.28 1.40 31.09
N PRO A 91 -50.75 2.64 30.87
CA PRO A 91 -50.02 3.60 30.06
C PRO A 91 -48.78 4.07 30.81
N LEU A 92 -47.62 4.08 30.15
CA LEU A 92 -46.48 4.86 30.62
C LEU A 92 -46.94 6.32 30.74
N ARG A 93 -47.10 6.83 31.97
CA ARG A 93 -47.52 8.20 32.26
C ARG A 93 -46.27 9.02 32.61
N ILE A 94 -45.77 9.78 31.64
CA ILE A 94 -44.81 10.86 31.87
C ILE A 94 -45.65 12.12 32.12
N ASP A 95 -45.66 12.60 33.36
CA ASP A 95 -46.44 13.77 33.75
C ASP A 95 -45.53 14.99 33.88
N LEU A 96 -45.49 15.81 32.83
CA LEU A 96 -44.69 17.03 32.78
C LEU A 96 -45.15 18.09 33.78
N THR A 97 -46.15 17.87 34.62
CA THR A 97 -46.45 18.79 35.74
C THR A 97 -45.66 18.43 37.00
N ARG A 98 -45.16 17.19 37.10
CA ARG A 98 -44.39 16.70 38.26
C ARG A 98 -42.91 17.05 38.12
N LEU A 99 -42.35 17.67 39.17
CA LEU A 99 -40.93 18.02 39.26
C LEU A 99 -40.00 16.81 39.05
N ARG A 100 -40.39 15.63 39.54
CA ARG A 100 -39.63 14.38 39.38
C ARG A 100 -39.52 13.97 37.91
N ASP A 101 -40.64 13.93 37.20
CA ASP A 101 -40.70 13.52 35.79
C ASP A 101 -39.99 14.53 34.89
N ARG A 102 -40.12 15.83 35.18
CA ARG A 102 -39.34 16.90 34.52
C ARG A 102 -37.84 16.70 34.69
N ARG A 103 -37.37 16.50 35.93
CA ARG A 103 -35.94 16.28 36.21
C ARG A 103 -35.41 15.01 35.53
N MET A 104 -36.15 13.91 35.60
CA MET A 104 -35.75 12.66 34.95
C MET A 104 -35.72 12.80 33.43
N LEU A 105 -36.69 13.48 32.83
CA LEU A 105 -36.69 13.74 31.38
C LEU A 105 -35.54 14.67 30.98
N SER A 106 -35.28 15.75 31.73
CA SER A 106 -34.15 16.65 31.48
C SER A 106 -32.81 15.92 31.58
N LEU A 107 -32.61 15.10 32.61
CA LEU A 107 -31.40 14.28 32.77
C LEU A 107 -31.26 13.25 31.66
N PHE A 108 -32.35 12.61 31.25
CA PHE A 108 -32.36 11.66 30.15
C PHE A 108 -32.01 12.31 28.81
N VAL A 109 -32.61 13.47 28.50
CA VAL A 109 -32.33 14.22 27.27
C VAL A 109 -30.88 14.73 27.28
N LEU A 110 -30.43 15.35 28.37
CA LEU A 110 -29.06 15.84 28.51
C LEU A 110 -28.05 14.68 28.40
N GLY A 111 -28.31 13.57 29.09
CA GLY A 111 -27.47 12.38 29.03
C GLY A 111 -27.44 11.74 27.64
N SER A 112 -28.57 11.72 26.93
CA SER A 112 -28.64 11.20 25.56
C SER A 112 -27.87 12.08 24.59
N VAL A 113 -28.03 13.41 24.67
CA VAL A 113 -27.27 14.36 23.83
C VAL A 113 -25.77 14.24 24.10
N LEU A 114 -25.37 14.18 25.38
CA LEU A 114 -23.96 14.01 25.76
C LEU A 114 -23.41 12.66 25.27
N PHE A 115 -24.16 11.57 25.43
CA PHE A 115 -23.77 10.25 24.94
C PHE A 115 -23.58 10.24 23.42
N LEU A 116 -24.52 10.84 22.67
CA LEU A 116 -24.44 10.93 21.21
C LEU A 116 -23.26 11.79 20.76
N LEU A 117 -23.03 12.92 21.44
CA LEU A 117 -21.88 13.78 21.17
C LEU A 117 -20.56 13.05 21.41
N ILE A 118 -20.41 12.39 22.56
CA ILE A 118 -19.22 11.58 22.89
C ILE A 118 -19.05 10.46 21.86
N THR A 119 -20.12 9.76 21.50
CA THR A 119 -20.06 8.67 20.52
C THR A 119 -19.65 9.18 19.13
N ALA A 120 -20.17 10.32 18.69
CA ALA A 120 -19.80 10.93 17.41
C ALA A 120 -18.33 11.32 17.39
N ILE A 121 -17.85 12.02 18.43
CA ILE A 121 -16.45 12.43 18.58
C ILE A 121 -15.53 11.20 18.65
N ALA A 122 -15.89 10.21 19.48
CA ALA A 122 -15.12 8.97 19.62
C ALA A 122 -15.04 8.20 18.31
N SER A 123 -16.16 8.07 17.59
CA SER A 123 -16.20 7.38 16.29
C SER A 123 -15.32 8.08 15.25
N TYR A 124 -15.36 9.41 15.20
CA TYR A 124 -14.50 10.20 14.33
C TYR A 124 -13.01 10.01 14.66
N GLN A 125 -12.65 10.08 15.94
CA GLN A 125 -11.27 9.90 16.39
C GLN A 125 -10.77 8.46 16.14
N THR A 126 -11.60 7.45 16.43
CA THR A 126 -11.28 6.05 16.13
C THR A 126 -11.08 5.85 14.63
N TYR A 127 -11.93 6.44 13.81
CA TYR A 127 -11.78 6.40 12.36
C TYR A 127 -10.42 6.96 11.91
N HIS A 128 -10.06 8.18 12.31
CA HIS A 128 -8.77 8.80 11.97
C HIS A 128 -7.58 8.00 12.48
N PHE A 129 -7.70 7.42 13.68
CA PHE A 129 -6.67 6.55 14.21
C PHE A 129 -6.48 5.29 13.35
N THR A 130 -7.57 4.61 12.96
CA THR A 130 -7.51 3.37 12.16
C THR A 130 -6.99 3.55 10.73
N GLU A 131 -6.76 4.78 10.28
CA GLU A 131 -6.19 5.11 8.96
C GLU A 131 -4.83 5.79 9.06
N SER A 132 -4.35 5.98 10.29
CA SER A 132 -3.04 6.53 10.56
C SER A 132 -1.92 5.53 10.27
N VAL A 133 -0.75 6.07 9.93
CA VAL A 133 0.49 5.28 9.82
C VAL A 133 0.81 4.56 11.13
N GLN A 134 0.52 5.18 12.28
CA GLN A 134 0.75 4.56 13.58
C GLN A 134 -0.07 3.27 13.74
N PHE A 135 -1.36 3.31 13.41
CA PHE A 135 -2.20 2.12 13.49
C PHE A 135 -1.74 1.04 12.51
N CYS A 136 -1.58 1.38 11.23
CA CYS A 136 -1.22 0.40 10.20
C CYS A 136 0.19 -0.19 10.39
N GLY A 137 1.16 0.61 10.84
CA GLY A 137 2.57 0.21 10.92
C GLY A 137 3.03 -0.27 12.30
N GLN A 138 2.44 0.24 13.39
CA GLN A 138 2.95 0.03 14.75
C GLN A 138 2.02 -0.80 15.64
N ALA A 139 0.70 -0.80 15.40
CA ALA A 139 -0.22 -1.55 16.26
C ALA A 139 0.05 -3.06 16.21
N CYS A 140 0.38 -3.59 15.03
CA CYS A 140 0.77 -4.99 14.83
C CYS A 140 2.27 -5.10 14.54
N HIS A 141 3.11 -4.44 15.35
CA HIS A 141 4.54 -4.27 15.09
C HIS A 141 5.27 -5.55 14.67
N SER A 142 5.01 -6.70 15.31
CA SER A 142 5.70 -7.96 14.98
C SER A 142 5.51 -8.41 13.52
N VAL A 143 4.34 -8.15 12.93
CA VAL A 143 4.01 -8.53 11.55
C VAL A 143 4.33 -7.39 10.58
N MET A 144 4.06 -6.15 11.01
CA MET A 144 4.14 -4.96 10.17
C MET A 144 5.51 -4.28 10.16
N LYS A 145 6.43 -4.66 11.05
CA LYS A 145 7.79 -4.10 11.12
C LYS A 145 8.49 -4.05 9.75
N PRO A 146 8.49 -5.11 8.91
CA PRO A 146 9.17 -5.06 7.61
C PRO A 146 8.64 -3.95 6.70
N GLU A 147 7.31 -3.84 6.59
CA GLU A 147 6.67 -2.85 5.72
C GLU A 147 6.74 -1.44 6.32
N PHE A 148 6.67 -1.30 7.66
CA PHE A 148 6.76 -0.01 8.34
C PHE A 148 8.18 0.59 8.29
N VAL A 149 9.21 -0.22 8.55
CA VAL A 149 10.60 0.23 8.51
C VAL A 149 11.01 0.58 7.08
N THR A 150 10.64 -0.23 6.09
CA THR A 150 10.92 0.11 4.69
C THR A 150 10.13 1.34 4.21
N TYR A 151 8.89 1.53 4.69
CA TYR A 151 8.09 2.73 4.46
C TYR A 151 8.79 4.00 4.92
N THR A 152 9.32 4.02 6.16
CA THR A 152 9.96 5.22 6.72
C THR A 152 11.23 5.64 5.98
N HIS A 153 11.86 4.72 5.25
CA HIS A 153 13.06 4.95 4.46
C HIS A 153 12.78 5.12 2.95
N SER A 154 11.51 5.22 2.57
CA SER A 154 11.10 5.33 1.17
C SER A 154 10.81 6.77 0.73
N PRO A 155 10.75 7.04 -0.60
CA PRO A 155 10.25 8.31 -1.13
C PRO A 155 8.81 8.64 -0.71
N HIS A 156 8.06 7.65 -0.23
CA HIS A 156 6.66 7.78 0.20
C HIS A 156 6.49 7.82 1.72
N ALA A 157 7.55 8.00 2.51
CA ALA A 157 7.52 8.04 3.98
C ALA A 157 6.61 9.13 4.59
N ARG A 158 6.11 10.05 3.76
CA ARG A 158 5.19 11.14 4.14
C ARG A 158 3.78 10.98 3.57
N VAL A 159 3.50 9.88 2.87
CA VAL A 159 2.17 9.56 2.32
C VAL A 159 1.51 8.53 3.22
N ALA A 160 0.34 8.84 3.78
CA ALA A 160 -0.32 7.93 4.71
C ALA A 160 -0.66 6.57 4.03
N CYS A 161 -0.58 5.48 4.79
CA CYS A 161 -0.87 4.13 4.26
C CYS A 161 -2.25 4.05 3.60
N ALA A 162 -3.24 4.76 4.14
CA ALA A 162 -4.61 4.78 3.66
C ALA A 162 -4.78 5.37 2.25
N GLU A 163 -3.90 6.30 1.83
CA GLU A 163 -3.95 6.93 0.51
C GLU A 163 -3.72 5.89 -0.60
N CYS A 164 -2.86 4.90 -0.34
CA CYS A 164 -2.59 3.80 -1.27
C CYS A 164 -3.50 2.57 -1.04
N HIS A 165 -3.72 2.19 0.22
CA HIS A 165 -4.32 0.89 0.56
C HIS A 165 -5.82 0.87 0.85
N ILE A 166 -6.42 2.00 1.24
CA ILE A 166 -7.82 2.04 1.70
C ILE A 166 -8.74 2.62 0.63
N GLY A 167 -8.36 3.74 0.03
CA GLY A 167 -9.09 4.37 -1.08
C GLY A 167 -10.33 5.15 -0.71
N LYS A 168 -10.57 6.24 -1.45
CA LYS A 168 -11.68 7.15 -1.21
C LYS A 168 -13.03 6.50 -1.58
N GLY A 169 -14.07 6.80 -0.82
CA GLY A 169 -15.45 6.41 -1.12
C GLY A 169 -15.98 5.18 -0.38
N ALA A 170 -17.31 5.05 -0.33
CA ALA A 170 -18.01 4.13 0.58
C ALA A 170 -17.68 2.65 0.34
N SER A 171 -17.53 2.25 -0.93
CA SER A 171 -17.23 0.87 -1.31
C SER A 171 -15.85 0.44 -0.81
N TRP A 172 -14.85 1.28 -1.03
CA TRP A 172 -13.47 1.09 -0.60
C TRP A 172 -13.34 1.12 0.93
N TYR A 173 -14.08 2.01 1.59
CA TYR A 173 -14.22 1.99 3.05
C TYR A 173 -14.73 0.64 3.57
N VAL A 174 -15.87 0.14 3.07
CA VAL A 174 -16.43 -1.14 3.55
C VAL A 174 -15.49 -2.31 3.27
N ARG A 175 -14.90 -2.37 2.06
CA ARG A 175 -13.94 -3.41 1.67
C ARG A 175 -12.70 -3.41 2.58
N SER A 176 -12.14 -2.23 2.86
CA SER A 176 -10.96 -2.11 3.70
C SER A 176 -11.23 -2.53 5.14
N LYS A 177 -12.39 -2.16 5.72
CA LYS A 177 -12.74 -2.56 7.10
C LYS A 177 -13.02 -4.06 7.20
N LEU A 178 -13.71 -4.67 6.23
CA LEU A 178 -13.91 -6.13 6.19
C LEU A 178 -12.58 -6.89 6.06
N SER A 179 -11.71 -6.44 5.15
CA SER A 179 -10.36 -6.98 5.02
C SER A 179 -9.54 -6.79 6.30
N GLY A 180 -9.65 -5.62 6.94
CA GLY A 180 -9.00 -5.30 8.21
C GLY A 180 -9.45 -6.21 9.34
N THR A 181 -10.74 -6.51 9.47
CA THR A 181 -11.25 -7.47 10.46
C THR A 181 -10.63 -8.86 10.27
N TYR A 182 -10.51 -9.31 9.02
CA TYR A 182 -9.81 -10.56 8.72
C TYR A 182 -8.32 -10.50 9.08
N GLN A 183 -7.63 -9.38 8.81
CA GLN A 183 -6.22 -9.20 9.18
C GLN A 183 -6.01 -9.19 10.69
N VAL A 184 -6.90 -8.56 11.46
CA VAL A 184 -6.88 -8.60 12.92
C VAL A 184 -7.05 -10.04 13.40
N TYR A 185 -8.06 -10.76 12.90
CA TYR A 185 -8.26 -12.18 13.20
C TYR A 185 -7.00 -13.01 12.87
N ALA A 186 -6.47 -12.89 11.65
CA ALA A 186 -5.30 -13.61 11.20
C ALA A 186 -4.08 -13.33 12.09
N THR A 187 -3.87 -12.08 12.47
CA THR A 187 -2.76 -11.67 13.34
C THR A 187 -2.94 -12.19 14.76
N THR A 188 -4.12 -12.03 15.36
CA THR A 188 -4.44 -12.51 16.72
C THR A 188 -4.26 -14.02 16.86
N PHE A 189 -4.65 -14.80 15.85
CA PHE A 189 -4.54 -16.26 15.86
C PHE A 189 -3.28 -16.80 15.16
N ASN A 190 -2.35 -15.92 14.77
CA ASN A 190 -1.12 -16.29 14.06
C ASN A 190 -1.34 -17.11 12.76
N LYS A 191 -2.42 -16.80 12.03
CA LYS A 191 -2.84 -17.47 10.79
C LYS A 191 -2.49 -16.65 9.55
N PHE A 192 -1.19 -16.46 9.30
CA PHE A 192 -0.71 -15.75 8.13
C PHE A 192 0.61 -16.33 7.59
N PRO A 193 0.86 -16.22 6.28
CA PRO A 193 2.09 -16.68 5.66
C PRO A 193 3.29 -15.82 6.07
N ARG A 194 4.49 -16.41 6.02
CA ARG A 194 5.77 -15.72 6.24
C ARG A 194 6.74 -16.16 5.13
N PRO A 195 7.18 -15.26 4.23
CA PRO A 195 6.80 -13.85 4.10
C PRO A 195 5.34 -13.64 3.69
N ILE A 196 4.87 -12.39 3.80
CA ILE A 196 3.56 -11.99 3.29
C ILE A 196 3.63 -11.99 1.76
N PRO A 197 2.75 -12.70 1.04
CA PRO A 197 2.86 -12.84 -0.41
C PRO A 197 2.64 -11.50 -1.11
N THR A 198 3.44 -11.27 -2.15
CA THR A 198 3.25 -10.18 -3.11
C THR A 198 3.08 -10.76 -4.50
N PRO A 199 2.31 -10.11 -5.37
CA PRO A 199 1.65 -8.81 -5.22
C PRO A 199 0.37 -8.84 -4.37
N VAL A 200 -0.02 -7.69 -3.82
CA VAL A 200 -1.30 -7.53 -3.09
C VAL A 200 -2.48 -7.68 -4.06
N LYS A 201 -3.36 -8.66 -3.82
CA LYS A 201 -4.47 -9.00 -4.73
C LYS A 201 -5.60 -7.97 -4.77
N ASN A 202 -5.77 -7.19 -3.70
CA ASN A 202 -6.87 -6.21 -3.55
C ASN A 202 -6.37 -4.76 -3.50
N LEU A 203 -5.21 -4.47 -4.11
CA LEU A 203 -4.75 -3.09 -4.21
C LEU A 203 -5.64 -2.32 -5.20
N ARG A 204 -5.85 -1.04 -4.94
CA ARG A 204 -6.58 -0.14 -5.84
C ARG A 204 -5.86 -0.04 -7.19
N PRO A 205 -6.57 0.28 -8.28
CA PRO A 205 -5.96 0.57 -9.57
C PRO A 205 -4.91 1.70 -9.45
N ALA A 206 -3.83 1.60 -10.23
CA ALA A 206 -2.76 2.61 -10.25
C ALA A 206 -3.30 4.01 -10.62
N GLN A 207 -4.32 4.07 -11.47
CA GLN A 207 -5.01 5.31 -11.89
C GLN A 207 -5.66 6.05 -10.72
N GLU A 208 -6.13 5.33 -9.71
CA GLU A 208 -6.80 5.89 -8.53
C GLU A 208 -5.83 6.08 -7.35
N THR A 209 -4.56 5.74 -7.52
CA THR A 209 -3.56 5.79 -6.43
C THR A 209 -2.32 6.56 -6.86
N CYS A 210 -1.52 5.97 -7.73
CA CYS A 210 -0.30 6.56 -8.25
C CYS A 210 -0.61 7.85 -9.02
N GLU A 211 -1.66 7.85 -9.85
CA GLU A 211 -1.95 8.95 -10.77
C GLU A 211 -2.59 10.19 -10.10
N GLU A 212 -2.96 10.10 -8.82
CA GLU A 212 -3.39 11.28 -8.04
C GLU A 212 -2.22 12.22 -7.73
N CYS A 213 -0.98 11.71 -7.75
CA CYS A 213 0.24 12.48 -7.45
C CYS A 213 1.26 12.46 -8.60
N HIS A 214 1.33 11.37 -9.37
CA HIS A 214 2.18 11.23 -10.54
C HIS A 214 1.37 11.42 -11.82
N TRP A 215 1.89 12.11 -12.82
CA TRP A 215 1.14 12.36 -14.06
C TRP A 215 1.81 11.66 -15.25
N PRO A 216 1.48 10.38 -15.55
CA PRO A 216 2.15 9.61 -16.60
C PRO A 216 2.06 10.22 -18.00
N LYS A 217 1.02 11.03 -18.26
CA LYS A 217 0.87 11.73 -19.54
C LYS A 217 1.90 12.85 -19.70
N LYS A 218 2.33 13.50 -18.62
CA LYS A 218 3.31 14.57 -18.70
C LYS A 218 4.70 14.00 -18.97
N PHE A 219 5.35 14.51 -20.00
CA PHE A 219 6.74 14.17 -20.30
C PHE A 219 7.66 14.70 -19.20
N VAL A 220 8.52 13.83 -18.66
CA VAL A 220 9.43 14.15 -17.54
C VAL A 220 10.86 14.42 -18.03
N GLY A 221 11.18 14.12 -19.30
CA GLY A 221 12.54 14.21 -19.83
C GLY A 221 13.40 13.01 -19.47
N ASN A 222 14.71 13.12 -19.73
CA ASN A 222 15.68 12.12 -19.30
C ASN A 222 16.18 12.47 -17.90
N LEU A 223 16.31 11.46 -17.03
CA LEU A 223 16.85 11.63 -15.68
C LEU A 223 18.25 11.09 -15.60
N GLU A 224 19.18 11.90 -15.10
CA GLU A 224 20.53 11.44 -14.83
C GLU A 224 20.58 10.64 -13.54
N HIS A 225 21.16 9.44 -13.61
CA HIS A 225 21.43 8.58 -12.48
C HIS A 225 22.90 8.19 -12.45
N THR A 226 23.50 8.29 -11.26
CA THR A 226 24.88 7.86 -11.01
C THR A 226 24.88 6.73 -10.00
N PHE A 227 25.32 5.56 -10.44
CA PHE A 227 25.46 4.37 -9.61
C PHE A 227 26.92 4.22 -9.22
N THR A 228 27.22 4.38 -7.94
CA THR A 228 28.56 4.14 -7.39
C THR A 228 28.57 2.78 -6.69
N SER A 229 29.51 1.93 -7.08
CA SER A 229 29.71 0.59 -6.51
C SER A 229 31.17 0.41 -6.11
N PHE A 230 31.42 -0.58 -5.26
CA PHE A 230 32.75 -0.96 -4.82
C PHE A 230 32.93 -2.46 -5.05
N LEU A 231 34.05 -2.85 -5.63
CA LEU A 231 34.37 -4.24 -5.89
C LEU A 231 34.75 -4.97 -4.59
N GLY A 232 34.63 -6.30 -4.63
CA GLY A 232 34.95 -7.19 -3.52
C GLY A 232 36.43 -7.50 -3.35
N ASP A 233 37.32 -6.63 -3.83
CA ASP A 233 38.77 -6.76 -3.78
C ASP A 233 39.36 -6.10 -2.51
N GLU A 234 40.67 -6.25 -2.30
CA GLU A 234 41.36 -5.73 -1.13
C GLU A 234 41.18 -4.23 -0.98
N THR A 235 41.26 -3.50 -2.10
CA THR A 235 41.23 -2.03 -2.11
C THR A 235 39.81 -1.47 -2.16
N ASN A 236 38.80 -2.33 -2.27
CA ASN A 236 37.41 -1.97 -2.51
C ASN A 236 37.31 -0.99 -3.70
N THR A 237 37.85 -1.39 -4.84
CA THR A 237 37.99 -0.56 -6.04
C THR A 237 36.63 0.06 -6.39
N GLN A 238 36.58 1.39 -6.44
CA GLN A 238 35.36 2.08 -6.83
C GLN A 238 35.11 1.89 -8.32
N PHE A 239 33.86 1.66 -8.68
CA PHE A 239 33.37 1.68 -10.05
C PHE A 239 32.06 2.45 -10.11
N THR A 240 32.00 3.47 -10.95
CA THR A 240 30.83 4.31 -11.11
C THR A 240 30.27 4.16 -12.52
N VAL A 241 28.94 4.12 -12.65
CA VAL A 241 28.23 4.20 -13.93
C VAL A 241 27.31 5.41 -13.89
N ARG A 242 27.55 6.37 -14.78
CA ARG A 242 26.72 7.56 -14.98
C ARG A 242 25.88 7.36 -16.22
N MET A 243 24.56 7.42 -16.08
CA MET A 243 23.64 7.15 -17.18
C MET A 243 22.45 8.10 -17.19
N LEU A 244 21.89 8.35 -18.37
CA LEU A 244 20.57 8.94 -18.53
C LEU A 244 19.55 7.83 -18.63
N ILE A 245 18.55 7.86 -17.75
CA ILE A 245 17.36 7.03 -17.88
C ILE A 245 16.39 7.75 -18.81
N ASN A 246 16.00 7.07 -19.89
CA ASN A 246 15.04 7.61 -20.86
C ASN A 246 13.63 7.43 -20.31
N VAL A 247 13.24 8.25 -19.34
CA VAL A 247 11.92 8.16 -18.69
C VAL A 247 10.82 8.37 -19.72
N GLY A 248 10.95 9.42 -20.53
CA GLY A 248 10.05 9.70 -21.63
C GLY A 248 8.63 10.07 -21.19
N GLY A 249 7.65 9.75 -22.03
CA GLY A 249 6.24 10.09 -21.81
C GLY A 249 5.34 9.60 -22.95
N GLY A 250 4.04 9.54 -22.66
CA GLY A 250 3.03 9.01 -23.60
C GLY A 250 2.19 10.05 -24.33
N ASP A 251 2.31 11.34 -24.01
CA ASP A 251 1.46 12.37 -24.61
C ASP A 251 2.25 13.31 -25.53
N PRO A 252 2.00 13.28 -26.85
CA PRO A 252 2.72 14.12 -27.81
C PRO A 252 2.42 15.61 -27.62
N THR A 253 1.33 15.98 -26.95
CA THR A 253 1.07 17.40 -26.63
C THR A 253 1.98 17.92 -25.52
N HIS A 254 2.67 17.04 -24.79
CA HIS A 254 3.50 17.37 -23.65
C HIS A 254 4.99 17.00 -23.84
N GLY A 255 5.36 16.33 -24.95
CA GLY A 255 6.75 16.02 -25.30
C GLY A 255 6.86 14.87 -26.31
N PRO A 256 8.07 14.48 -26.72
CA PRO A 256 8.27 13.33 -27.61
C PRO A 256 7.70 12.03 -26.99
N GLU A 257 6.95 11.27 -27.78
CA GLU A 257 6.51 9.92 -27.37
C GLU A 257 7.73 8.98 -27.34
N GLY A 258 7.94 8.28 -26.23
CA GLY A 258 9.04 7.33 -26.11
C GLY A 258 9.48 7.08 -24.67
N GLY A 259 10.64 6.45 -24.52
CA GLY A 259 11.21 6.07 -23.23
C GLY A 259 10.44 4.94 -22.54
N ILE A 260 10.84 4.61 -21.31
CA ILE A 260 10.28 3.49 -20.54
C ILE A 260 8.81 3.70 -20.17
N HIS A 261 8.35 4.95 -20.00
CA HIS A 261 6.94 5.26 -19.73
C HIS A 261 6.02 5.17 -20.95
N TRP A 262 6.54 4.87 -22.14
CA TRP A 262 5.71 4.59 -23.31
C TRP A 262 4.70 3.47 -23.06
N HIS A 263 5.05 2.49 -22.21
CA HIS A 263 4.15 1.40 -21.81
C HIS A 263 2.90 1.89 -21.06
N MET A 264 2.97 3.07 -20.44
CA MET A 264 1.88 3.74 -19.73
C MET A 264 1.13 4.74 -20.62
N ASN A 265 1.48 4.81 -21.91
CA ASN A 265 0.81 5.70 -22.84
C ASN A 265 -0.68 5.35 -22.94
N VAL A 266 -1.53 6.36 -22.71
CA VAL A 266 -3.00 6.27 -22.83
C VAL A 266 -3.47 5.75 -24.19
N ARG A 267 -2.68 5.93 -25.25
CA ARG A 267 -2.98 5.50 -26.61
C ARG A 267 -2.62 4.05 -26.90
N ASN A 268 -1.75 3.42 -26.09
CA ASN A 268 -1.33 2.03 -26.29
C ASN A 268 -1.81 1.18 -25.12
N LYS A 269 -2.57 0.13 -25.41
CA LYS A 269 -3.02 -0.83 -24.40
C LYS A 269 -2.10 -2.03 -24.42
N ILE A 270 -1.34 -2.22 -23.34
CA ILE A 270 -0.48 -3.38 -23.16
C ILE A 270 -1.12 -4.33 -22.17
N GLU A 271 -1.32 -5.55 -22.60
CA GLU A 271 -1.88 -6.64 -21.81
C GLU A 271 -0.93 -7.83 -21.81
N TYR A 272 -0.92 -8.58 -20.73
CA TYR A 272 -0.04 -9.73 -20.62
C TYR A 272 -0.65 -10.85 -19.78
N ILE A 273 -0.09 -12.05 -19.93
CA ILE A 273 -0.35 -13.20 -19.07
C ILE A 273 0.95 -13.56 -18.38
N ALA A 274 0.92 -13.72 -17.06
CA ALA A 274 2.02 -14.29 -16.30
C ALA A 274 1.77 -15.78 -16.00
N SER A 275 2.84 -16.57 -15.99
CA SER A 275 2.78 -18.00 -15.62
C SER A 275 2.99 -18.27 -14.13
N ASP A 276 3.37 -17.25 -13.35
CA ASP A 276 3.62 -17.31 -11.91
C ASP A 276 2.88 -16.19 -11.16
N GLU A 277 2.57 -16.41 -9.88
CA GLU A 277 1.84 -15.42 -9.06
C GLU A 277 2.64 -14.12 -8.85
N ALA A 278 3.98 -14.19 -8.80
CA ALA A 278 4.85 -13.03 -8.61
C ALA A 278 5.03 -12.19 -9.88
N ARG A 279 4.44 -12.63 -11.00
CA ARG A 279 4.49 -12.00 -12.33
C ARG A 279 5.91 -11.83 -12.86
N GLN A 280 6.82 -12.75 -12.55
CA GLN A 280 8.21 -12.68 -12.99
C GLN A 280 8.44 -13.39 -14.33
N LYS A 281 7.50 -14.21 -14.79
CA LYS A 281 7.53 -14.92 -16.06
C LYS A 281 6.30 -14.54 -16.86
N ILE A 282 6.52 -13.75 -17.92
CA ILE A 282 5.47 -13.25 -18.81
C ILE A 282 5.64 -13.95 -20.15
N PRO A 283 4.93 -15.06 -20.43
CA PRO A 283 5.07 -15.76 -21.71
C PRO A 283 4.26 -15.18 -22.88
N TYR A 284 3.34 -14.24 -22.62
CA TYR A 284 2.45 -13.67 -23.62
C TYR A 284 2.23 -12.18 -23.38
N VAL A 285 2.31 -11.41 -24.47
CA VAL A 285 2.07 -9.97 -24.49
C VAL A 285 1.17 -9.63 -25.67
N ARG A 286 0.14 -8.81 -25.42
CA ARG A 286 -0.74 -8.22 -26.43
C ARG A 286 -0.59 -6.72 -26.39
N ILE A 287 -0.34 -6.12 -27.55
CA ILE A 287 -0.27 -4.68 -27.72
C ILE A 287 -1.42 -4.28 -28.64
N THR A 288 -2.25 -3.35 -28.18
CA THR A 288 -3.22 -2.65 -29.02
C THR A 288 -2.75 -1.21 -29.19
N ASP A 289 -2.48 -0.80 -30.42
CA ASP A 289 -2.04 0.57 -30.71
C ASP A 289 -3.20 1.58 -30.73
N ALA A 290 -2.87 2.85 -30.99
CA ALA A 290 -3.83 3.95 -31.05
C ALA A 290 -4.90 3.79 -32.15
N GLN A 291 -4.60 3.01 -33.19
CA GLN A 291 -5.50 2.71 -34.31
C GLN A 291 -6.36 1.47 -34.01
N GLY A 292 -6.15 0.79 -32.89
CA GLY A 292 -6.84 -0.44 -32.51
C GLY A 292 -6.23 -1.70 -33.11
N VAL A 293 -5.06 -1.62 -33.76
CA VAL A 293 -4.39 -2.79 -34.32
C VAL A 293 -3.81 -3.62 -33.18
N VAL A 294 -4.24 -4.87 -33.11
CA VAL A 294 -3.78 -5.83 -32.11
C VAL A 294 -2.58 -6.60 -32.66
N THR A 295 -1.49 -6.59 -31.90
CA THR A 295 -0.31 -7.43 -32.13
C THR A 295 -0.09 -8.34 -30.93
N GLU A 296 -0.05 -9.65 -31.17
CA GLU A 296 0.23 -10.64 -30.13
C GLU A 296 1.65 -11.19 -30.24
N PHE A 297 2.32 -11.32 -29.10
CA PHE A 297 3.65 -11.91 -28.98
C PHE A 297 3.59 -13.08 -28.01
N ARG A 298 4.20 -14.20 -28.40
CA ARG A 298 4.27 -15.42 -27.61
C ARG A 298 5.73 -15.84 -27.47
N SER A 299 6.10 -16.31 -26.28
CA SER A 299 7.33 -17.09 -26.12
C SER A 299 7.15 -18.47 -26.76
N HIS A 300 8.24 -19.09 -27.19
CA HIS A 300 8.21 -20.37 -27.92
C HIS A 300 7.47 -21.49 -27.17
N ASN A 301 7.57 -21.51 -25.84
CA ASN A 301 7.02 -22.58 -25.00
C ASN A 301 5.57 -22.32 -24.57
N PHE A 302 4.95 -21.21 -24.97
CA PHE A 302 3.60 -20.85 -24.55
C PHE A 302 2.54 -21.36 -25.53
N THR A 303 1.93 -22.49 -25.19
CA THR A 303 0.88 -23.14 -26.00
C THR A 303 -0.53 -22.98 -25.41
N ASN A 304 -0.65 -22.37 -24.22
CA ASN A 304 -1.92 -22.23 -23.54
C ASN A 304 -2.91 -21.37 -24.34
N CYS A 305 -4.21 -21.68 -24.17
CA CYS A 305 -5.28 -20.84 -24.70
C CYS A 305 -5.28 -19.48 -23.98
N VAL A 306 -5.33 -18.41 -24.75
CA VAL A 306 -5.44 -17.03 -24.24
C VAL A 306 -6.91 -16.75 -23.97
N THR A 307 -7.27 -16.56 -22.70
CA THR A 307 -8.63 -16.18 -22.29
C THR A 307 -8.64 -14.73 -21.82
N GLU A 308 -9.70 -13.99 -22.14
CA GLU A 308 -9.82 -12.57 -21.75
C GLU A 308 -9.76 -12.36 -20.24
N SER A 309 -10.27 -13.31 -19.44
CA SER A 309 -10.20 -13.25 -17.97
C SER A 309 -8.77 -13.38 -17.40
N GLY A 310 -7.84 -13.93 -18.18
CA GLY A 310 -6.43 -14.09 -17.78
C GLY A 310 -5.56 -12.89 -18.15
N LEU A 311 -6.07 -11.95 -18.97
CA LEU A 311 -5.31 -10.79 -19.41
C LEU A 311 -5.26 -9.74 -18.31
N ARG A 312 -4.04 -9.39 -17.91
CA ARG A 312 -3.79 -8.25 -17.06
C ARG A 312 -3.34 -7.07 -17.93
N ARG A 313 -4.02 -5.94 -17.78
CA ARG A 313 -3.53 -4.66 -18.30
C ARG A 313 -2.30 -4.22 -17.49
N MET A 314 -1.24 -3.85 -18.18
CA MET A 314 -0.04 -3.30 -17.57
C MET A 314 -0.33 -1.94 -16.92
N ASP A 315 0.16 -1.74 -15.70
CA ASP A 315 0.06 -0.48 -14.95
C ASP A 315 1.38 -0.13 -14.24
N CYS A 316 1.39 0.98 -13.50
CA CYS A 316 2.59 1.48 -12.80
C CYS A 316 3.21 0.44 -11.87
N MET A 317 2.41 -0.42 -11.24
CA MET A 317 2.87 -1.43 -10.27
C MET A 317 3.53 -2.63 -10.94
N ASP A 318 3.42 -2.78 -12.25
CA ASP A 318 4.15 -3.84 -12.97
C ASP A 318 5.64 -3.53 -13.09
N CYS A 319 6.02 -2.24 -13.08
CA CYS A 319 7.41 -1.76 -13.09
C CYS A 319 7.85 -1.19 -11.73
N HIS A 320 7.04 -0.33 -11.12
CA HIS A 320 7.26 0.26 -9.79
C HIS A 320 6.60 -0.60 -8.70
N ASN A 321 6.90 -1.90 -8.66
CA ASN A 321 6.17 -2.86 -7.83
C ASN A 321 6.42 -2.72 -6.32
N ARG A 322 7.39 -1.89 -5.90
CA ARG A 322 7.69 -1.55 -4.49
C ARG A 322 8.02 -0.06 -4.31
N PRO A 323 7.04 0.84 -4.46
CA PRO A 323 7.29 2.29 -4.42
C PRO A 323 7.55 2.81 -3.00
N ALA A 324 6.95 2.17 -1.99
CA ALA A 324 7.03 2.57 -0.58
C ALA A 324 7.71 1.52 0.32
N HIS A 325 7.73 0.24 -0.06
CA HIS A 325 8.22 -0.85 0.79
C HIS A 325 9.40 -1.56 0.13
N ARG A 326 10.44 -0.78 -0.19
CA ARG A 326 11.62 -1.28 -0.91
C ARG A 326 12.61 -1.88 0.08
N TYR A 327 12.99 -3.13 -0.15
CA TYR A 327 14.05 -3.82 0.58
C TYR A 327 15.33 -3.63 -0.22
N GLN A 328 16.28 -2.86 0.30
CA GLN A 328 17.56 -2.68 -0.38
C GLN A 328 18.35 -3.99 -0.33
N THR A 329 19.01 -4.31 -1.45
CA THR A 329 19.94 -5.43 -1.47
C THR A 329 21.16 -5.11 -0.60
N PRO A 330 21.76 -6.09 0.10
CA PRO A 330 22.98 -5.90 0.86
C PRO A 330 24.07 -5.24 0.02
N ASP A 331 24.22 -5.64 -1.24
CA ASP A 331 25.14 -5.02 -2.19
C ASP A 331 24.89 -3.50 -2.32
N SER A 332 23.66 -3.10 -2.64
CA SER A 332 23.31 -1.68 -2.81
C SER A 332 23.45 -0.89 -1.51
N ALA A 333 23.00 -1.44 -0.38
CA ALA A 333 23.04 -0.77 0.91
C ALA A 333 24.47 -0.55 1.40
N VAL A 334 25.34 -1.56 1.24
CA VAL A 334 26.77 -1.44 1.57
C VAL A 334 27.47 -0.46 0.62
N ASN A 335 27.19 -0.52 -0.69
CA ASN A 335 27.74 0.45 -1.65
C ASN A 335 27.38 1.89 -1.29
N LEU A 336 26.11 2.13 -0.94
CA LEU A 336 25.65 3.45 -0.50
C LEU A 336 26.37 3.88 0.79
N ALA A 337 26.47 3.01 1.79
CA ALA A 337 27.15 3.32 3.04
C ALA A 337 28.65 3.62 2.85
N MET A 338 29.33 2.92 1.95
CA MET A 338 30.73 3.18 1.57
C MET A 338 30.89 4.49 0.79
N ALA A 339 29.94 4.79 -0.12
CA ALA A 339 29.93 6.05 -0.85
C ALA A 339 29.73 7.26 0.08
N LEU A 340 28.92 7.10 1.13
CA LEU A 340 28.67 8.11 2.16
C LEU A 340 29.75 8.16 3.25
N GLY A 341 30.77 7.30 3.19
CA GLY A 341 31.84 7.24 4.20
C GLY A 341 31.41 6.67 5.56
N LYS A 342 30.22 6.08 5.68
CA LYS A 342 29.77 5.36 6.88
C LYS A 342 30.50 4.04 7.07
N ILE A 343 30.91 3.42 5.97
CA ILE A 343 31.82 2.28 5.97
C ILE A 343 33.16 2.75 5.42
N ASP A 344 34.22 2.71 6.23
CA ASP A 344 35.56 3.15 5.83
C ASP A 344 36.15 2.18 4.80
N ARG A 345 36.21 2.63 3.54
CA ARG A 345 36.76 1.86 2.41
C ARG A 345 38.25 1.56 2.52
N GLN A 346 38.98 2.20 3.44
CA GLN A 346 40.39 1.91 3.69
C GLN A 346 40.59 0.58 4.42
N LEU A 347 39.52 0.00 4.99
CA LEU A 347 39.56 -1.33 5.57
C LEU A 347 39.64 -2.39 4.44
N PRO A 348 40.70 -3.21 4.40
CA PRO A 348 40.87 -4.20 3.35
C PRO A 348 39.67 -5.15 3.24
N TYR A 349 39.16 -5.40 2.04
CA TYR A 349 38.03 -6.30 1.78
C TYR A 349 36.72 -5.99 2.54
N ILE A 350 36.53 -4.74 3.02
CA ILE A 350 35.36 -4.43 3.85
C ILE A 350 34.03 -4.63 3.13
N LYS A 351 34.00 -4.39 1.81
CA LYS A 351 32.83 -4.69 0.98
C LYS A 351 32.41 -6.15 1.13
N THR A 352 33.31 -7.08 0.84
CA THR A 352 33.07 -8.54 0.91
C THR A 352 32.79 -8.98 2.34
N ASN A 353 33.49 -8.43 3.32
CA ASN A 353 33.32 -8.78 4.73
C ASN A 353 31.97 -8.34 5.29
N ALA A 354 31.49 -7.14 4.93
CA ALA A 354 30.17 -6.65 5.29
C ALA A 354 29.05 -7.48 4.63
N LEU A 355 29.17 -7.78 3.32
CA LEU A 355 28.22 -8.63 2.62
C LEU A 355 28.15 -10.03 3.22
N PHE A 356 29.30 -10.62 3.54
CA PHE A 356 29.38 -11.92 4.19
C PHE A 356 28.65 -11.92 5.54
N ALA A 357 28.86 -10.89 6.37
CA ALA A 357 28.20 -10.77 7.67
C ALA A 357 26.68 -10.61 7.52
N LEU A 358 26.22 -9.72 6.63
CA LEU A 358 24.80 -9.45 6.40
C LEU A 358 24.03 -10.66 5.88
N THR A 359 24.66 -11.48 5.02
CA THR A 359 23.97 -12.56 4.29
C THR A 359 23.98 -13.91 5.00
N ARG A 360 24.51 -13.97 6.24
CA ARG A 360 24.40 -15.17 7.09
C ARG A 360 22.94 -15.47 7.44
N ALA A 361 22.69 -16.75 7.72
CA ALA A 361 21.40 -17.18 8.23
C ALA A 361 21.28 -16.82 9.72
N TYR A 362 20.35 -15.91 10.04
CA TYR A 362 19.98 -15.55 11.40
C TYR A 362 18.51 -15.88 11.64
N THR A 363 18.17 -16.20 12.89
CA THR A 363 16.82 -16.58 13.31
C THR A 363 15.98 -15.39 13.77
N ASN A 364 16.63 -14.34 14.28
CA ASN A 364 16.02 -13.10 14.75
C ASN A 364 17.05 -11.96 14.66
N GLU A 365 16.56 -10.74 14.80
CA GLU A 365 17.41 -9.54 14.71
C GLU A 365 18.50 -9.50 15.78
N VAL A 366 18.21 -9.84 17.04
CA VAL A 366 19.21 -9.79 18.13
C VAL A 366 20.41 -10.68 17.82
N GLN A 367 20.15 -11.91 17.33
CA GLN A 367 21.20 -12.83 16.91
C GLN A 367 21.99 -12.26 15.73
N ALA A 368 21.32 -11.60 14.78
CA ALA A 368 21.97 -10.99 13.63
C ALA A 368 22.92 -9.87 14.04
N LEU A 369 22.46 -8.94 14.87
CA LEU A 369 23.28 -7.81 15.32
C LEU A 369 24.53 -8.29 16.07
N GLN A 370 24.37 -9.23 17.01
CA GLN A 370 25.50 -9.83 17.71
C GLN A 370 26.44 -10.57 16.76
N GLY A 371 25.88 -11.35 15.81
CA GLY A 371 26.66 -12.11 14.85
C GLY A 371 27.47 -11.22 13.90
N ILE A 372 26.89 -10.10 13.43
CA ILE A 372 27.56 -9.11 12.59
C ILE A 372 28.74 -8.50 13.33
N ALA A 373 28.53 -8.05 14.58
CA ALA A 373 29.58 -7.47 15.40
C ALA A 373 30.74 -8.46 15.59
N THR A 374 30.43 -9.68 16.04
CA THR A 374 31.44 -10.73 16.25
C THR A 374 32.24 -11.04 14.99
N ILE A 375 31.57 -11.19 13.83
CA ILE A 375 32.25 -11.52 12.57
C ILE A 375 33.20 -10.39 12.14
N LEU A 376 32.76 -9.14 12.22
CA LEU A 376 33.55 -8.00 11.78
C LEU A 376 34.71 -7.71 12.75
N ASP A 377 34.49 -7.78 14.06
CA ASP A 377 35.57 -7.64 15.05
C ASP A 377 36.66 -8.70 14.85
N GLN A 378 36.28 -9.95 14.57
CA GLN A 378 37.24 -11.03 14.30
C GLN A 378 38.05 -10.82 13.01
N ARG A 379 37.48 -10.17 11.99
CA ARG A 379 38.18 -9.89 10.72
C ARG A 379 39.10 -8.67 10.82
N TYR A 380 38.85 -7.77 11.76
CA TYR A 380 39.62 -6.54 11.96
C TYR A 380 40.02 -6.37 13.43
N PRO A 381 40.82 -7.31 13.99
CA PRO A 381 41.23 -7.24 15.39
C PRO A 381 42.01 -5.96 15.66
N ASP A 382 41.77 -5.36 16.84
CA ASP A 382 42.44 -4.16 17.34
C ASP A 382 42.35 -2.91 16.43
N ASN A 383 41.42 -2.89 15.47
CA ASN A 383 41.22 -1.75 14.58
C ASN A 383 40.10 -0.83 15.09
N PRO A 384 40.40 0.37 15.62
CA PRO A 384 39.36 1.26 16.18
C PRO A 384 38.36 1.76 15.14
N LYS A 385 38.71 1.72 13.85
CA LYS A 385 37.83 2.13 12.75
C LYS A 385 36.68 1.15 12.50
N ILE A 386 36.73 -0.07 13.06
CA ILE A 386 35.70 -1.08 12.81
C ILE A 386 34.39 -0.80 13.56
N ARG A 387 34.42 -0.09 14.70
CA ARG A 387 33.21 0.13 15.51
C ARG A 387 32.11 0.91 14.76
N PRO A 388 32.39 2.08 14.15
CA PRO A 388 31.38 2.78 13.34
C PRO A 388 30.89 1.96 12.13
N VAL A 389 31.76 1.09 11.60
CA VAL A 389 31.43 0.20 10.48
C VAL A 389 30.47 -0.90 10.93
N ILE A 390 30.68 -1.49 12.11
CA ILE A 390 29.75 -2.45 12.72
C ILE A 390 28.38 -1.81 12.91
N ASP A 391 28.33 -0.60 13.48
CA ASP A 391 27.07 0.13 13.67
C ASP A 391 26.35 0.37 12.34
N ALA A 392 27.09 0.76 11.30
CA ALA A 392 26.54 0.97 9.96
C ALA A 392 26.00 -0.33 9.34
N VAL A 393 26.72 -1.44 9.46
CA VAL A 393 26.30 -2.75 8.92
C VAL A 393 25.11 -3.31 9.71
N GLN A 394 25.09 -3.14 11.02
CA GLN A 394 23.95 -3.47 11.88
C GLN A 394 22.71 -2.68 11.49
N GLN A 395 22.84 -1.37 11.26
CA GLN A 395 21.73 -0.52 10.80
C GLN A 395 21.19 -0.99 9.44
N ILE A 396 22.09 -1.31 8.48
CA ILE A 396 21.68 -1.88 7.18
C ILE A 396 20.84 -3.15 7.38
N TYR A 397 21.23 -4.00 8.34
CA TYR A 397 20.48 -5.21 8.67
C TYR A 397 19.08 -4.88 9.20
N SER A 398 19.00 -4.05 10.25
CA SER A 398 17.73 -3.65 10.88
C SER A 398 16.76 -2.98 9.91
N ASP A 399 17.27 -2.28 8.89
CA ASP A 399 16.45 -1.57 7.90
C ASP A 399 15.90 -2.47 6.79
N ASN A 400 16.53 -3.63 6.51
CA ASN A 400 16.26 -4.41 5.29
C ASN A 400 16.03 -5.92 5.51
N PHE A 401 16.29 -6.45 6.71
CA PHE A 401 16.27 -7.88 7.00
C PHE A 401 15.36 -8.16 8.19
N PHE A 402 14.36 -9.02 7.98
CA PHE A 402 13.39 -9.35 9.01
C PHE A 402 13.21 -10.87 9.10
N PRO A 403 14.14 -11.58 9.77
CA PRO A 403 14.14 -13.04 9.88
C PRO A 403 12.83 -13.64 10.40
N GLU A 404 12.21 -12.99 11.37
CA GLU A 404 10.97 -13.42 12.02
C GLU A 404 9.80 -13.47 11.04
N MET A 405 9.82 -12.59 10.04
CA MET A 405 8.85 -12.52 8.94
C MET A 405 9.37 -13.16 7.65
N LYS A 406 10.60 -13.68 7.64
CA LYS A 406 11.30 -14.20 6.45
C LYS A 406 11.28 -13.20 5.29
N ALA A 407 11.32 -11.91 5.60
CA ALA A 407 11.21 -10.82 4.66
C ALA A 407 12.59 -10.19 4.39
N SER A 408 12.95 -10.11 3.12
CA SER A 408 14.20 -9.52 2.60
C SER A 408 14.09 -9.34 1.08
N TRP A 409 15.09 -8.73 0.45
CA TRP A 409 15.19 -8.62 -1.02
C TRP A 409 15.11 -9.97 -1.75
N ARG A 410 15.50 -11.08 -1.11
CA ARG A 410 15.57 -12.42 -1.74
C ARG A 410 14.20 -12.95 -2.18
N VAL A 411 13.15 -12.62 -1.43
CA VAL A 411 11.79 -13.16 -1.63
C VAL A 411 10.87 -12.17 -2.35
N TYR A 412 11.35 -10.96 -2.56
CA TYR A 412 10.55 -9.82 -2.97
C TYR A 412 11.16 -9.17 -4.21
N PRO A 413 10.62 -9.45 -5.40
CA PRO A 413 11.11 -8.88 -6.65
C PRO A 413 11.10 -7.35 -6.65
N ASP A 414 12.08 -6.75 -7.31
CA ASP A 414 12.14 -5.31 -7.62
C ASP A 414 12.28 -5.15 -9.14
N ASN A 415 11.24 -4.62 -9.79
CA ASN A 415 11.16 -4.57 -11.24
C ASN A 415 11.69 -3.25 -11.84
N ILE A 416 12.24 -2.34 -11.02
CA ILE A 416 12.66 -1.00 -11.46
C ILE A 416 13.90 -1.00 -12.38
N GLY A 417 14.66 -2.09 -12.38
CA GLY A 417 15.86 -2.28 -13.19
C GLY A 417 16.09 -3.76 -13.49
N HIS A 418 17.24 -4.09 -14.09
CA HIS A 418 17.54 -5.46 -14.56
C HIS A 418 18.84 -6.06 -13.99
N LYS A 419 19.36 -5.52 -12.88
CA LYS A 419 20.61 -6.02 -12.24
C LYS A 419 20.34 -7.23 -11.36
N ASP A 420 19.52 -7.08 -10.33
CA ASP A 420 19.28 -8.13 -9.32
C ASP A 420 18.03 -8.97 -9.61
N TRP A 421 17.12 -8.44 -10.43
CA TRP A 421 15.88 -9.07 -10.89
C TRP A 421 15.68 -8.78 -12.38
N PRO A 422 14.87 -9.54 -13.13
CA PRO A 422 14.77 -9.37 -14.58
C PRO A 422 14.13 -8.03 -15.03
N GLY A 423 13.25 -7.44 -14.22
CA GLY A 423 12.62 -6.14 -14.51
C GLY A 423 11.90 -6.11 -15.86
N CYS A 424 12.36 -5.25 -16.77
CA CYS A 424 11.81 -5.13 -18.12
C CYS A 424 12.11 -6.35 -19.01
N PHE A 425 13.19 -7.09 -18.74
CA PHE A 425 13.55 -8.29 -19.51
C PHE A 425 12.60 -9.47 -19.32
N ARG A 426 11.58 -9.36 -18.46
CA ARG A 426 10.45 -10.31 -18.42
C ARG A 426 9.68 -10.35 -19.74
N CYS A 427 9.70 -9.28 -20.53
CA CYS A 427 9.11 -9.21 -21.88
C CYS A 427 10.16 -8.91 -22.96
N HIS A 428 11.23 -8.20 -22.61
CA HIS A 428 12.29 -7.78 -23.52
C HIS A 428 13.43 -8.79 -23.61
N ASP A 429 13.13 -10.07 -23.78
CA ASP A 429 14.11 -11.16 -23.81
C ASP A 429 14.53 -11.60 -25.23
N GLY A 430 13.91 -11.04 -26.27
CA GLY A 430 14.13 -11.47 -27.65
C GLY A 430 13.43 -12.78 -28.02
N ALA A 431 12.73 -13.42 -27.07
CA ALA A 431 12.05 -14.70 -27.27
C ALA A 431 10.58 -14.52 -27.66
N HIS A 432 9.99 -13.35 -27.40
CA HIS A 432 8.62 -13.01 -27.72
C HIS A 432 8.44 -12.66 -29.19
N LYS A 433 7.74 -13.52 -29.95
CA LYS A 433 7.55 -13.38 -31.40
C LYS A 433 6.08 -13.41 -31.81
N THR A 434 5.75 -12.72 -32.91
CA THR A 434 4.44 -12.88 -33.57
C THR A 434 4.29 -14.26 -34.20
N ALA A 435 3.05 -14.69 -34.44
CA ALA A 435 2.76 -16.00 -35.03
C ALA A 435 3.40 -16.19 -36.42
N ASP A 436 3.53 -15.11 -37.20
CA ASP A 436 4.21 -15.10 -38.50
C ASP A 436 5.73 -14.94 -38.41
N GLY A 437 6.28 -14.77 -37.19
CA GLY A 437 7.71 -14.60 -36.92
C GLY A 437 8.30 -13.26 -37.39
N LYS A 438 7.49 -12.34 -37.95
CA LYS A 438 8.01 -11.09 -38.54
C LYS A 438 8.40 -10.04 -37.51
N ARG A 439 7.81 -10.08 -36.31
CA ARG A 439 8.07 -9.10 -35.25
C ARG A 439 8.49 -9.81 -33.97
N THR A 440 9.42 -9.19 -33.26
CA THR A 440 9.97 -9.68 -31.99
C THR A 440 10.09 -8.52 -31.02
N ILE A 441 9.81 -8.75 -29.73
CA ILE A 441 10.17 -7.80 -28.67
C ILE A 441 11.68 -7.94 -28.41
N LYS A 442 12.45 -6.89 -28.75
CA LYS A 442 13.92 -6.92 -28.69
C LYS A 442 14.46 -6.82 -27.25
N ALA A 443 15.61 -7.44 -27.01
CA ALA A 443 16.36 -7.39 -25.75
C ALA A 443 17.58 -6.47 -25.76
N ASN A 444 18.19 -6.29 -26.93
CA ASN A 444 19.59 -5.87 -27.06
C ASN A 444 19.81 -4.38 -27.33
N ASP A 445 18.76 -3.56 -27.25
CA ASP A 445 18.86 -2.12 -27.43
C ASP A 445 18.80 -1.42 -26.06
N CYS A 446 19.90 -1.45 -25.30
CA CYS A 446 19.98 -0.80 -23.99
C CYS A 446 19.67 0.70 -24.08
N ASN A 447 20.08 1.34 -25.18
CA ASN A 447 19.86 2.77 -25.44
C ASN A 447 18.38 3.12 -25.62
N ALA A 448 17.49 2.15 -25.84
CA ALA A 448 16.06 2.38 -25.79
C ALA A 448 15.59 2.76 -24.37
N CYS A 449 16.26 2.24 -23.33
CA CYS A 449 15.87 2.42 -21.93
C CYS A 449 16.77 3.42 -21.21
N HIS A 450 18.09 3.35 -21.41
CA HIS A 450 19.06 4.23 -20.78
C HIS A 450 20.34 4.40 -21.62
N THR A 451 20.99 5.54 -21.48
CA THR A 451 22.24 5.87 -22.18
C THR A 451 23.38 5.99 -21.17
N ILE A 452 24.39 5.12 -21.25
CA ILE A 452 25.56 5.17 -20.36
C ILE A 452 26.48 6.31 -20.83
N LEU A 453 26.53 7.40 -20.08
CA LEU A 453 27.34 8.57 -20.42
C LEU A 453 28.81 8.35 -20.12
N ALA A 454 29.11 7.77 -18.95
CA ALA A 454 30.48 7.46 -18.54
C ALA A 454 30.47 6.30 -17.54
N GLN A 455 31.57 5.56 -17.47
CA GLN A 455 31.75 4.49 -16.49
C GLN A 455 33.23 4.32 -16.14
N GLY A 456 33.51 3.70 -14.99
CA GLY A 456 34.88 3.46 -14.52
C GLY A 456 35.20 4.21 -13.23
N ASN A 457 36.46 4.62 -13.07
CA ASN A 457 36.90 5.38 -11.91
C ASN A 457 37.87 6.53 -12.27
N GLY A 458 37.99 7.50 -11.37
CA GLY A 458 38.88 8.65 -11.55
C GLY A 458 38.66 9.35 -12.90
N LYS A 459 39.75 9.44 -13.69
CA LYS A 459 39.75 10.11 -15.00
C LYS A 459 38.90 9.41 -16.07
N GLU A 460 38.54 8.14 -15.89
CA GLU A 460 37.64 7.47 -16.84
C GLU A 460 36.25 8.11 -16.86
N LEU A 461 35.81 8.70 -15.74
CA LEU A 461 34.52 9.38 -15.65
C LEU A 461 34.48 10.72 -16.41
N ASP A 462 35.65 11.26 -16.79
CA ASP A 462 35.74 12.45 -17.64
C ASP A 462 35.46 12.12 -19.12
N GLN A 463 35.48 10.84 -19.51
CA GLN A 463 35.24 10.38 -20.88
C GLN A 463 33.74 10.24 -21.17
N LEU A 464 33.04 11.36 -21.33
CA LEU A 464 31.60 11.36 -21.60
C LEU A 464 31.28 10.99 -23.07
N SER A 465 30.34 10.07 -23.27
CA SER A 465 29.75 9.72 -24.58
C SER A 465 28.26 10.10 -24.63
N PRO A 466 27.88 11.14 -25.40
CA PRO A 466 26.48 11.50 -25.60
C PRO A 466 25.65 10.41 -26.27
N ASN A 467 26.28 9.57 -27.10
CA ASN A 467 25.62 8.47 -27.83
C ASN A 467 25.54 7.16 -27.02
N GLY A 468 26.03 7.18 -25.77
CA GLY A 468 26.14 6.01 -24.94
C GLY A 468 27.46 5.27 -25.11
N GLN A 469 27.90 4.60 -24.05
CA GLN A 469 28.97 3.62 -24.06
C GLN A 469 28.37 2.21 -23.95
N LYS A 470 29.05 1.21 -24.53
CA LYS A 470 28.74 -0.19 -24.20
C LYS A 470 29.06 -0.40 -22.72
N PHE A 471 28.17 -1.06 -21.99
CA PHE A 471 28.44 -1.43 -20.60
C PHE A 471 29.70 -2.30 -20.52
N ARG A 472 30.59 -1.97 -19.59
CA ARG A 472 31.80 -2.73 -19.26
C ARG A 472 31.61 -3.30 -17.87
N HIS A 473 31.53 -4.62 -17.78
CA HIS A 473 31.54 -5.28 -16.48
C HIS A 473 32.87 -4.97 -15.76
N PRO A 474 32.86 -4.58 -14.47
CA PRO A 474 34.07 -4.13 -13.79
C PRO A 474 35.00 -5.27 -13.35
N ALA A 475 34.52 -6.51 -13.40
CA ALA A 475 35.32 -7.73 -13.28
C ALA A 475 35.38 -8.44 -14.65
N ASP A 476 35.71 -9.72 -14.68
CA ASP A 476 35.78 -10.51 -15.91
C ASP A 476 34.48 -10.42 -16.73
N GLU A 477 34.59 -10.51 -18.06
CA GLU A 477 33.41 -10.60 -18.93
C GLU A 477 32.66 -11.90 -18.66
N VAL A 478 31.36 -11.79 -18.42
CA VAL A 478 30.48 -12.93 -18.17
C VAL A 478 29.36 -12.91 -19.20
N ASP A 479 29.10 -14.05 -19.81
CA ASP A 479 27.96 -14.24 -20.71
C ASP A 479 26.65 -14.35 -19.91
N GLY A 480 25.58 -13.75 -20.42
CA GLY A 480 24.24 -13.84 -19.84
C GLY A 480 23.69 -12.49 -19.36
N ALA A 481 22.55 -12.55 -18.66
CA ALA A 481 21.94 -11.37 -18.06
C ALA A 481 22.56 -11.09 -16.67
N CYS A 482 22.60 -9.82 -16.25
CA CYS A 482 23.16 -9.46 -14.95
C CYS A 482 22.50 -10.25 -13.80
N ASN A 483 21.18 -10.43 -13.84
CA ASN A 483 20.41 -11.12 -12.81
C ASN A 483 20.60 -12.65 -12.78
N ASP A 484 21.36 -13.22 -13.74
CA ASP A 484 21.75 -14.64 -13.69
C ASP A 484 22.87 -14.86 -12.67
N CYS A 485 23.72 -13.84 -12.46
CA CYS A 485 24.84 -13.87 -11.52
C CYS A 485 24.64 -12.94 -10.31
N HIS A 486 23.85 -11.87 -10.43
CA HIS A 486 23.59 -10.91 -9.35
C HIS A 486 22.23 -11.18 -8.70
N ASN A 487 22.26 -11.49 -7.41
CA ASN A 487 21.07 -11.68 -6.57
C ASN A 487 21.00 -10.67 -5.41
N GLY A 488 21.80 -9.61 -5.48
CA GLY A 488 21.94 -8.58 -4.46
C GLY A 488 22.70 -8.96 -3.19
N GLY A 489 23.07 -10.24 -3.02
CA GLY A 489 23.84 -10.72 -1.86
C GLY A 489 25.28 -11.11 -2.16
N LEU A 490 25.75 -10.82 -3.37
CA LEU A 490 27.10 -11.12 -3.87
C LEU A 490 27.93 -9.85 -3.97
#